data_AF-A0A837HVZ7-F1
#
_entry.id   AF-A0A837HVZ7-F1
#
_cell.length_a   1.000
_cell.length_b   1.000
_cell.length_c   1.000
_cell.angle_alpha   90.00
_cell.angle_beta   90.00
_cell.angle_gamma   90.00
#
_symmetry.space_group_name_H-M   'P 1'
#
loop_
_entity.id
_entity.type
_entity.pdbx_description
1 polymer ?
#
loop_
_entity_poly.entity_id
_entity_poly.type
_entity_poly.pdbx_seq_one_letter_code
_entity_poly.pdbx_strand_id
1 'polypeptide(L)'
;METEKESEYLKGLMGAVEDKLSITKKEIETVNFIFWLTCLCEKQIATTAMWVELSNWAKLGGMPKSDEFFEYVFEEISFMGKIKIMEKMTELYGSDVPQWKPFINFLKKLNDSRNKIAHFKFKELMWGNKKIEEEQTKVEIIDEFLKLGENLGEGVKKSTETAWHLSQK
;
A
#
# COMPACT_ATOMS: atom_id res chain seq x y z
N MET A 1 -20.25 24.56 -19.88
CA MET A 1 -20.09 26.03 -19.71
C MET A 1 -19.72 26.43 -18.29
N GLU A 2 -20.49 26.11 -17.23
CA GLU A 2 -20.03 26.34 -15.84
C GLU A 2 -18.86 25.43 -15.45
N THR A 3 -18.97 24.14 -15.75
CA THR A 3 -17.91 23.13 -15.52
C THR A 3 -16.59 23.40 -16.25
N GLU A 4 -16.62 24.03 -17.42
CA GLU A 4 -15.41 24.39 -18.19
C GLU A 4 -14.69 25.59 -17.58
N LYS A 5 -15.44 26.61 -17.12
CA LYS A 5 -14.89 27.76 -16.42
C LYS A 5 -14.30 27.38 -15.06
N GLU A 6 -14.95 26.47 -14.34
CA GLU A 6 -14.43 25.92 -13.09
C GLU A 6 -13.13 25.13 -13.31
N SER A 7 -13.05 24.36 -14.40
CA SER A 7 -11.84 23.63 -14.77
C SER A 7 -10.66 24.55 -15.11
N GLU A 8 -10.90 25.62 -15.87
CA GLU A 8 -9.86 26.62 -16.18
C GLU A 8 -9.39 27.37 -14.93
N TYR A 9 -10.31 27.75 -14.05
CA TYR A 9 -9.99 28.39 -12.78
C TYR A 9 -9.14 27.49 -11.88
N LEU A 10 -9.51 26.21 -11.74
CA LEU A 10 -8.74 25.23 -10.98
C LEU A 10 -7.32 25.06 -11.55
N LYS A 11 -7.17 24.97 -12.88
CA LYS A 11 -5.85 24.91 -13.54
C LYS A 11 -5.01 26.14 -13.23
N GLY A 12 -5.62 27.33 -13.24
CA GLY A 12 -4.95 28.57 -12.87
C GLY A 12 -4.46 28.59 -11.42
N LEU A 13 -5.29 28.11 -10.49
CA LEU A 13 -4.91 27.99 -9.07
C LEU A 13 -3.79 26.98 -8.86
N MET A 14 -3.84 25.82 -9.52
CA MET A 14 -2.78 24.81 -9.45
C MET A 14 -1.45 25.37 -9.94
N GLY A 15 -1.42 26.03 -11.10
CA GLY A 15 -0.20 26.65 -11.62
C GLY A 15 0.41 27.69 -10.67
N ALA A 16 -0.43 28.52 -10.04
CA ALA A 16 0.05 29.50 -9.05
C ALA A 16 0.66 28.85 -7.80
N VAL A 17 0.15 27.69 -7.37
CA VAL A 17 0.70 26.91 -6.25
C VAL A 17 2.01 26.25 -6.66
N GLU A 18 2.09 25.68 -7.86
CA GLU A 18 3.31 25.07 -8.41
C GLU A 18 4.46 26.07 -8.48
N ASP A 19 4.19 27.27 -9.01
CA ASP A 19 5.16 28.36 -9.08
C ASP A 19 5.65 28.79 -7.69
N LYS A 20 4.71 28.94 -6.75
CA LYS A 20 5.01 29.38 -5.38
C LYS A 20 5.81 28.35 -4.60
N LEU A 21 5.58 27.06 -4.83
CA LEU A 21 6.30 25.96 -4.20
C LEU A 21 7.55 25.54 -4.97
N SER A 22 7.79 26.13 -6.16
CA SER A 22 8.90 25.78 -7.06
C SER A 22 8.95 24.28 -7.36
N ILE A 23 7.78 23.66 -7.53
CA ILE A 23 7.65 22.23 -7.82
C ILE A 23 7.62 22.06 -9.33
N THR A 24 8.44 21.13 -9.83
CA THR A 24 8.47 20.77 -11.25
C THR A 24 7.36 19.79 -11.60
N LYS A 25 6.93 19.79 -12.86
CA LYS A 25 5.97 18.81 -13.37
C LYS A 25 6.38 17.35 -13.08
N LYS A 26 7.67 17.04 -13.19
CA LYS A 26 8.21 15.70 -12.87
C LYS A 26 8.05 15.33 -11.39
N GLU A 27 8.22 16.29 -10.48
CA GLU A 27 8.00 16.07 -9.05
C GLU A 27 6.52 15.80 -8.77
N ILE A 28 5.60 16.49 -9.43
CA ILE A 28 4.15 16.23 -9.34
C ILE A 28 3.82 14.82 -9.85
N GLU A 29 4.35 14.43 -11.01
CA GLU A 29 4.19 13.08 -11.56
C GLU A 29 4.74 12.01 -10.60
N THR A 30 5.85 12.30 -9.93
CA THR A 30 6.45 11.42 -8.92
C THR A 30 5.58 11.30 -7.67
N VAL A 31 5.01 12.41 -7.20
CA VAL A 31 4.05 12.42 -6.08
C VAL A 31 2.83 11.58 -6.44
N ASN A 32 2.25 11.80 -7.61
CA ASN A 32 1.09 11.04 -8.09
C ASN A 32 1.40 9.54 -8.19
N PHE A 33 2.58 9.18 -8.69
CA PHE A 33 3.04 7.79 -8.74
C PHE A 33 3.10 7.15 -7.35
N ILE A 34 3.69 7.82 -6.36
CA ILE A 34 3.78 7.31 -4.98
C ILE A 34 2.41 7.17 -4.34
N PHE A 35 1.50 8.13 -4.55
CA PHE A 35 0.13 8.05 -4.03
C PHE A 35 -0.65 6.89 -4.68
N TRP A 36 -0.59 6.76 -6.01
CA TRP A 36 -1.22 5.66 -6.73
C TRP A 36 -0.75 4.30 -6.22
N LEU A 37 0.57 4.13 -6.07
CA LEU A 37 1.15 2.88 -5.57
C LEU A 37 0.77 2.62 -4.10
N THR A 38 0.66 3.66 -3.28
CA THR A 38 0.17 3.55 -1.91
C THR A 38 -1.24 2.99 -1.88
N CYS A 39 -2.15 3.53 -2.70
CA CYS A 39 -3.54 3.05 -2.77
C CYS A 39 -3.62 1.57 -3.17
N LEU A 40 -2.79 1.14 -4.13
CA LEU A 40 -2.70 -0.28 -4.52
C LEU A 40 -2.22 -1.15 -3.36
N CYS A 41 -1.18 -0.72 -2.65
CA CYS A 41 -0.67 -1.43 -1.50
C CYS A 41 -1.72 -1.53 -0.38
N GLU A 42 -2.44 -0.44 -0.09
CA GLU A 42 -3.50 -0.42 0.94
C GLU A 42 -4.60 -1.42 0.62
N LYS A 43 -5.04 -1.48 -0.63
CA LYS A 43 -6.01 -2.48 -1.08
C LYS A 43 -5.51 -3.90 -0.85
N GLN A 44 -4.25 -4.17 -1.19
CA GLN A 44 -3.65 -5.49 -1.02
C GLN A 44 -3.46 -5.88 0.46
N ILE A 45 -3.10 -4.94 1.32
CA ILE A 45 -3.02 -5.19 2.77
C ILE A 45 -4.41 -5.49 3.32
N ALA A 46 -5.45 -4.72 2.96
CA ALA A 46 -6.81 -4.96 3.40
C ALA A 46 -7.28 -6.37 3.05
N THR A 47 -7.09 -6.78 1.78
CA THR A 47 -7.37 -8.15 1.34
C THR A 47 -6.61 -9.19 2.18
N THR A 48 -5.31 -9.00 2.39
CA THR A 48 -4.48 -9.93 3.18
C THR A 48 -4.96 -10.04 4.63
N ALA A 49 -5.31 -8.91 5.25
CA ALA A 49 -5.74 -8.85 6.64
C ALA A 49 -7.12 -9.52 6.82
N MET A 50 -8.06 -9.29 5.90
CA MET A 50 -9.34 -9.99 5.87
C MET A 50 -9.14 -11.51 5.77
N TRP A 51 -8.25 -11.98 4.89
CA TRP A 51 -7.96 -13.41 4.76
C TRP A 51 -7.42 -14.04 6.04
N VAL A 52 -6.53 -13.35 6.74
CA VAL A 52 -5.99 -13.82 8.04
C VAL A 52 -7.10 -13.89 9.08
N GLU A 53 -7.96 -12.88 9.15
CA GLU A 53 -9.11 -12.89 10.05
C GLU A 53 -10.06 -14.05 9.74
N LEU A 54 -10.47 -14.22 8.48
CA LEU A 54 -11.31 -15.34 8.03
C LEU A 54 -10.71 -16.71 8.40
N SER A 55 -9.39 -16.86 8.21
CA SER A 55 -8.67 -18.10 8.55
C SER A 55 -8.67 -18.40 10.05
N ASN A 56 -8.58 -17.36 10.89
CA ASN A 56 -8.61 -17.52 12.34
C ASN A 56 -10.02 -17.81 12.86
N TRP A 57 -11.04 -17.16 12.31
CA TRP A 57 -12.45 -17.48 12.62
C TRP A 57 -12.80 -18.93 12.26
N ALA A 58 -12.34 -19.40 11.09
CA ALA A 58 -12.50 -20.79 10.68
C ALA A 58 -11.86 -21.78 11.68
N LYS A 59 -10.65 -21.49 12.19
CA LYS A 59 -9.98 -22.32 13.22
C LYS A 59 -10.72 -22.33 14.55
N LEU A 60 -11.40 -21.23 14.90
CA LEU A 60 -12.12 -21.07 16.16
C LEU A 60 -13.59 -21.54 16.08
N GLY A 61 -14.04 -22.06 14.94
CA GLY A 61 -15.43 -22.48 14.74
C GLY A 61 -16.44 -21.32 14.77
N GLY A 62 -15.98 -20.08 14.56
CA GLY A 62 -16.83 -18.89 14.55
C GLY A 62 -17.10 -18.39 13.13
N MET A 63 -18.20 -17.66 12.95
CA MET A 63 -18.42 -16.84 11.75
C MET A 63 -17.82 -15.44 11.96
N PRO A 64 -17.18 -14.85 10.94
CA PRO A 64 -16.70 -13.47 11.00
C PRO A 64 -17.85 -12.54 11.38
N LYS A 65 -17.62 -11.61 12.31
CA LYS A 65 -18.58 -10.55 12.61
C LYS A 65 -18.39 -9.41 11.60
N SER A 66 -19.18 -9.48 10.52
CA SER A 66 -19.37 -8.50 9.44
C SER A 66 -18.10 -7.92 8.82
N ASP A 67 -17.80 -8.36 7.59
CA ASP A 67 -16.74 -7.82 6.72
C ASP A 67 -16.77 -6.28 6.64
N GLU A 68 -17.95 -5.66 6.72
CA GLU A 68 -18.15 -4.20 6.66
C GLU A 68 -17.50 -3.43 7.83
N PHE A 69 -17.53 -3.96 9.05
CA PHE A 69 -16.90 -3.27 10.20
C PHE A 69 -15.37 -3.32 10.11
N PHE A 70 -14.83 -4.45 9.63
CA PHE A 70 -13.40 -4.59 9.42
C PHE A 70 -12.92 -3.68 8.29
N GLU A 71 -13.63 -3.65 7.16
CA GLU A 71 -13.34 -2.75 6.05
C GLU A 71 -13.36 -1.28 6.50
N TYR A 72 -14.41 -0.86 7.21
CA TYR A 72 -14.53 0.50 7.73
C TYR A 72 -13.38 0.88 8.67
N VAL A 73 -13.06 0.02 9.65
CA VAL A 73 -11.96 0.28 10.59
C VAL A 73 -10.62 0.29 9.86
N PHE A 74 -10.44 -0.59 8.87
CA PHE A 74 -9.20 -0.67 8.12
C PHE A 74 -8.97 0.56 7.24
N GLU A 75 -10.02 1.13 6.66
CA GLU A 75 -9.95 2.37 5.88
C GLU A 75 -9.45 3.56 6.73
N GLU A 76 -9.96 3.69 7.96
CA GLU A 76 -9.62 4.79 8.88
C GLU A 76 -8.20 4.68 9.46
N ILE A 77 -7.54 3.52 9.36
CA ILE A 77 -6.18 3.34 9.86
C ILE A 77 -5.17 3.96 8.89
N SER A 78 -4.24 4.76 9.44
CA SER A 78 -3.12 5.30 8.66
C SER A 78 -2.28 4.20 8.00
N PHE A 79 -1.67 4.50 6.85
CA PHE A 79 -0.80 3.54 6.14
C PHE A 79 0.27 2.88 7.05
N MET A 80 0.92 3.65 7.92
CA MET A 80 1.90 3.10 8.87
C MET A 80 1.23 2.18 9.92
N GLY A 81 0.01 2.48 10.34
CA GLY A 81 -0.78 1.58 11.19
C GLY A 81 -1.05 0.25 10.50
N LYS A 82 -1.41 0.27 9.21
CA LYS A 82 -1.60 -0.93 8.37
C LYS A 82 -0.31 -1.76 8.26
N ILE A 83 0.84 -1.10 8.09
CA ILE A 83 2.17 -1.77 8.10
C ILE A 83 2.42 -2.45 9.45
N LYS A 84 2.15 -1.78 10.57
CA LYS A 84 2.33 -2.36 11.91
C LYS A 84 1.45 -3.57 12.16
N ILE A 85 0.22 -3.57 11.64
CA ILE A 85 -0.67 -4.74 11.69
C ILE A 85 -0.02 -5.91 10.93
N MET A 86 0.49 -5.68 9.72
CA MET A 86 1.19 -6.69 8.93
C MET A 86 2.45 -7.23 9.65
N GLU A 87 3.21 -6.37 10.32
CA GLU A 87 4.35 -6.79 11.15
C GLU A 87 3.90 -7.72 12.26
N LYS A 88 2.83 -7.34 12.99
CA LYS A 88 2.26 -8.17 14.05
C LYS A 88 1.77 -9.50 13.53
N MET A 89 1.10 -9.51 12.37
CA MET A 89 0.67 -10.75 11.72
C MET A 89 1.88 -11.61 11.33
N THR A 90 2.96 -11.02 10.84
CA THR A 90 4.19 -11.74 10.49
C THR A 90 4.90 -12.33 11.70
N GLU A 91 4.84 -11.67 12.87
CA GLU A 91 5.34 -12.27 14.11
C GLU A 91 4.55 -13.51 14.52
N LEU A 92 3.22 -13.48 14.32
CA LEU A 92 2.31 -14.53 14.74
C LEU A 92 2.25 -15.71 13.76
N TYR A 93 2.35 -15.44 12.45
CA TYR A 93 2.08 -16.39 11.37
C TYR A 93 3.18 -16.44 10.29
N GLY A 94 4.27 -15.69 10.44
CA GLY A 94 5.25 -15.49 9.38
C GLY A 94 6.06 -16.72 8.98
N SER A 95 5.98 -17.83 9.74
CA SER A 95 6.48 -19.14 9.30
C SER A 95 5.71 -19.68 8.11
N ASP A 96 4.42 -19.35 8.02
CA ASP A 96 3.49 -19.90 7.05
C ASP A 96 3.42 -19.05 5.78
N VAL A 97 3.89 -17.80 5.87
CA VAL A 97 3.91 -16.84 4.75
C VAL A 97 5.21 -16.00 4.71
N PRO A 98 6.38 -16.62 4.40
CA PRO A 98 7.69 -15.95 4.39
C PRO A 98 7.79 -14.66 3.56
N GLN A 99 6.97 -14.56 2.50
CA GLN A 99 6.87 -13.42 1.59
C GLN A 99 6.33 -12.14 2.24
N TRP A 100 5.75 -12.21 3.44
CA TRP A 100 5.29 -11.03 4.17
C TRP A 100 6.44 -10.10 4.57
N LYS A 101 7.60 -10.65 4.96
CA LYS A 101 8.76 -9.83 5.36
C LYS A 101 9.29 -8.95 4.21
N PRO A 102 9.56 -9.50 3.00
CA PRO A 102 9.90 -8.68 1.83
C PRO A 102 8.86 -7.61 1.51
N PHE A 103 7.56 -7.95 1.55
CA PHE A 103 6.51 -6.98 1.27
C PHE A 103 6.43 -5.86 2.33
N ILE A 104 6.55 -6.19 3.62
CA ILE A 104 6.61 -5.18 4.69
C ILE A 104 7.78 -4.22 4.48
N ASN A 105 8.95 -4.73 4.09
CA ASN A 105 10.10 -3.88 3.80
C ASN A 105 9.83 -2.96 2.61
N PHE A 106 9.16 -3.45 1.57
CA PHE A 106 8.68 -2.62 0.46
C PHE A 106 7.73 -1.51 0.93
N LEU A 107 6.72 -1.84 1.75
CA LEU A 107 5.77 -0.88 2.29
C LEU A 107 6.44 0.20 3.15
N LYS A 108 7.48 -0.15 3.92
CA LYS A 108 8.27 0.82 4.69
C LYS A 108 9.00 1.82 3.80
N LYS A 109 9.67 1.35 2.73
CA LYS A 109 10.31 2.23 1.73
C LYS A 109 9.29 3.19 1.10
N LEU A 110 8.09 2.68 0.81
CA LEU A 110 7.00 3.49 0.27
C LEU A 110 6.51 4.54 1.28
N ASN A 111 6.34 4.15 2.55
CA ASN A 111 5.94 5.08 3.61
C ASN A 111 7.00 6.17 3.86
N ASP A 112 8.29 5.84 3.76
CA ASP A 112 9.36 6.83 3.84
C ASP A 112 9.27 7.86 2.71
N SER A 113 8.89 7.41 1.50
CA SER A 113 8.64 8.30 0.36
C SER A 113 7.43 9.21 0.61
N ARG A 114 6.32 8.67 1.16
CA ARG A 114 5.14 9.47 1.56
C ARG A 114 5.49 10.51 2.62
N ASN A 115 6.29 10.15 3.62
CA ASN A 115 6.73 11.07 4.66
C ASN A 115 7.57 12.22 4.08
N LYS A 116 8.50 11.91 3.17
CA LYS A 116 9.27 12.94 2.46
C LYS A 116 8.37 13.89 1.66
N ILE A 117 7.36 13.35 0.96
CA ILE A 117 6.35 14.15 0.24
C ILE A 117 5.60 15.08 1.20
N ALA A 118 5.14 14.57 2.34
CA ALA A 118 4.41 15.37 3.35
C ALA A 118 5.26 16.52 3.92
N HIS A 119 6.59 16.39 3.89
CA HIS A 119 7.55 17.42 4.30
C HIS A 119 8.14 18.24 3.14
N PHE A 120 7.54 18.18 1.94
CA PHE A 120 7.98 18.90 0.74
C PHE A 120 9.44 18.61 0.32
N LYS A 121 9.97 17.43 0.67
CA LYS A 121 11.33 16.98 0.36
C LYS A 121 11.40 16.21 -0.97
N PHE A 122 10.84 16.77 -2.04
CA PHE A 122 10.68 16.07 -3.33
C PHE A 122 12.01 15.67 -3.97
N LYS A 123 13.05 16.51 -3.83
CA LYS A 123 14.41 16.24 -4.31
C LYS A 123 15.11 15.08 -3.58
N GLU A 124 14.57 14.64 -2.45
CA GLU A 124 15.12 13.54 -1.64
C GLU A 124 14.39 12.20 -1.90
N LEU A 125 13.50 12.13 -2.90
CA LEU A 125 12.74 10.93 -3.25
C LEU A 125 13.62 9.93 -4.00
N MET A 126 14.11 8.95 -3.25
CA MET A 126 15.04 7.92 -3.70
C MET A 126 14.46 6.53 -3.43
N TRP A 127 14.68 5.60 -4.36
CA TRP A 127 14.47 4.17 -4.18
C TRP A 127 15.83 3.48 -4.14
N GLY A 128 16.31 3.18 -2.93
CA GLY A 128 17.73 2.85 -2.74
C GLY A 128 18.63 4.01 -3.16
N ASN A 129 19.48 3.78 -4.16
CA ASN A 129 20.40 4.80 -4.69
C ASN A 129 19.89 5.49 -5.97
N LYS A 130 18.66 5.18 -6.41
CA LYS A 130 18.08 5.71 -7.66
C LYS A 130 17.01 6.76 -7.37
N LYS A 131 16.88 7.76 -8.25
CA LYS A 131 15.84 8.79 -8.12
C LYS A 131 14.51 8.25 -8.62
N ILE A 132 13.43 8.46 -7.87
CA ILE A 132 12.08 7.99 -8.25
C ILE A 132 11.53 8.78 -9.45
N GLU A 133 11.99 10.02 -9.68
CA GLU A 133 11.57 10.80 -10.85
C GLU A 133 11.93 10.13 -12.18
N GLU A 134 12.93 9.25 -12.19
CA GLU A 134 13.41 8.55 -13.36
C GLU A 134 12.44 7.42 -13.73
N GLU A 135 12.03 7.38 -14.99
CA GLU A 135 11.03 6.42 -15.47
C GLU A 135 11.46 4.97 -15.25
N GLN A 136 12.73 4.67 -15.46
CA GLN A 136 13.29 3.33 -15.21
C GLN A 136 13.15 2.91 -13.74
N THR A 137 13.34 3.85 -12.80
CA THR A 137 13.15 3.56 -11.36
C THR A 137 11.69 3.25 -11.05
N LYS A 138 10.73 3.97 -11.66
CA LYS A 138 9.29 3.68 -11.47
C LYS A 138 8.93 2.29 -11.99
N VAL A 139 9.45 1.89 -13.15
CA VAL A 139 9.28 0.54 -13.71
C VAL A 139 9.84 -0.51 -12.74
N GLU A 140 11.03 -0.31 -12.19
CA GLU A 140 11.63 -1.23 -11.21
C GLU A 140 10.79 -1.36 -9.93
N ILE A 141 10.23 -0.25 -9.44
CA ILE A 141 9.34 -0.26 -8.28
C ILE A 141 8.06 -1.06 -8.56
N ILE A 142 7.47 -0.88 -9.76
CA ILE A 142 6.28 -1.64 -10.18
C ILE A 142 6.63 -3.13 -10.27
N ASP A 143 7.75 -3.49 -10.88
CA ASP A 143 8.20 -4.88 -10.99
C ASP A 143 8.46 -5.51 -9.61
N GLU A 144 9.07 -4.77 -8.67
CA GLU A 144 9.25 -5.21 -7.28
C GLU A 144 7.88 -5.45 -6.62
N PHE A 145 6.93 -4.52 -6.78
CA PHE A 145 5.57 -4.65 -6.25
C PHE A 145 4.83 -5.86 -6.82
N LEU A 146 4.81 -6.04 -8.15
CA LEU A 146 4.10 -7.15 -8.81
C LEU A 146 4.67 -8.50 -8.38
N LYS A 147 6.00 -8.65 -8.35
CA LYS A 147 6.66 -9.88 -7.87
C LYS A 147 6.29 -10.20 -6.43
N LEU A 148 6.26 -9.18 -5.56
CA LEU A 148 5.87 -9.38 -4.16
C LEU A 148 4.38 -9.73 -4.04
N GLY A 149 3.54 -9.14 -4.89
CA GLY A 149 2.10 -9.36 -4.90
C GLY A 149 1.67 -10.74 -5.40
N GLU A 150 2.29 -11.25 -6.46
CA GLU A 150 2.08 -12.64 -6.93
C GLU A 150 2.43 -13.64 -5.83
N ASN A 151 3.57 -13.43 -5.17
CA ASN A 151 4.02 -14.28 -4.07
C ASN A 151 3.07 -14.19 -2.85
N LEU A 152 2.49 -13.03 -2.56
CA LEU A 152 1.49 -12.86 -1.48
C LEU A 152 0.22 -13.68 -1.74
N GLY A 153 -0.31 -13.63 -2.97
CA GLY A 153 -1.52 -14.37 -3.34
C GLY A 153 -1.35 -15.88 -3.19
N GLU A 154 -0.22 -16.43 -3.63
CA GLU A 154 0.09 -17.86 -3.47
C GLU A 154 0.31 -18.27 -2.01
N GLY A 155 0.90 -17.38 -1.21
CA GLY A 155 1.13 -17.60 0.22
C GLY A 155 -0.15 -17.68 1.03
N VAL A 156 -1.04 -16.71 0.81
CA VAL A 156 -2.34 -16.64 1.48
C VAL A 156 -3.21 -17.84 1.10
N LYS A 157 -3.15 -18.32 -0.15
CA LYS A 157 -3.84 -19.54 -0.58
C LYS A 157 -3.32 -20.79 0.13
N LYS A 158 -1.99 -20.95 0.27
CA LYS A 158 -1.40 -22.09 0.99
C LYS A 158 -1.71 -22.06 2.49
N SER A 159 -1.70 -20.88 3.13
CA SER A 159 -1.97 -20.76 4.56
C SER A 159 -3.45 -21.00 4.89
N THR A 160 -4.38 -20.59 4.03
CA THR A 160 -5.82 -20.91 4.15
C THR A 160 -6.11 -22.39 3.97
N GLU A 161 -5.52 -23.04 2.96
CA GLU A 161 -5.62 -24.50 2.77
C GLU A 161 -5.07 -25.25 4.00
N THR A 162 -3.92 -24.82 4.52
CA THR A 162 -3.31 -25.41 5.72
C THR A 162 -4.20 -25.19 6.96
N ALA A 163 -4.74 -23.99 7.16
CA ALA A 163 -5.65 -23.65 8.25
C ALA A 163 -6.95 -24.49 8.20
N TRP A 164 -7.51 -24.65 7.01
CA TRP A 164 -8.70 -25.47 6.77
C TRP A 164 -8.45 -26.94 7.12
N HIS A 165 -7.36 -27.54 6.63
CA HIS A 165 -7.01 -28.93 6.95
C HIS A 165 -6.76 -29.17 8.44
N LEU A 166 -6.24 -28.18 9.17
CA LEU A 166 -6.05 -28.26 10.61
C LEU A 166 -7.36 -28.17 11.40
N SER A 167 -8.37 -27.45 10.90
CA SER A 167 -9.71 -27.34 11.53
C SER A 167 -10.59 -28.58 11.35
N GLN A 168 -10.21 -29.49 10.45
CA GLN A 168 -10.92 -30.75 10.17
C GLN A 168 -10.41 -31.97 10.98
N LYS A 169 -9.43 -31.77 11.87
CA LYS A 169 -8.92 -32.78 12.81
C LYS A 169 -9.43 -32.51 14.22
#